data_AF-Q9VKE7-F1
#
_entry.id   AF-Q9VKE7-F1
#
_cell.length_a   1.000
_cell.length_b   1.000
_cell.length_c   1.000
_cell.angle_alpha   90.00
_cell.angle_beta   90.00
_cell.angle_gamma   90.00
#
_symmetry.space_group_name_H-M   'P 1'
#
loop_
_entity.id
_entity.type
_entity.pdbx_description
1 polymer ?
#
loop_
_entity_poly.entity_id
_entity_poly.type
_entity_poly.pdbx_seq_one_letter_code
_entity_poly.pdbx_strand_id
1 'polypeptide(L)' 'MKYLTLLLVLGLLIALFAGSSEGSYCPCDLKTKGTQVCGSNGVTFKNRCEFECSQRDYKKLGRTLNIRKDGPCNETN' A
#
# COMPACT_ATOMS: atom_id res chain seq x y z
N MET A 1 26.64 -14.53 33.12
CA MET A 1 26.47 -15.47 31.98
C MET A 1 25.01 -15.58 31.52
N LYS A 2 24.06 -15.93 32.40
CA LYS A 2 22.65 -16.14 32.00
C LYS A 2 21.93 -14.88 31.46
N TYR A 3 22.24 -13.70 31.98
CA TYR A 3 21.71 -12.44 31.44
C TYR A 3 22.30 -12.11 30.06
N LEU A 4 23.59 -12.42 29.84
CA LEU A 4 24.23 -12.22 28.54
C LEU A 4 23.59 -13.10 27.46
N THR A 5 23.33 -14.37 27.77
CA THR A 5 22.63 -15.28 26.85
C THR A 5 21.20 -14.80 26.58
N LEU A 6 20.49 -14.29 27.59
CA LEU A 6 19.13 -13.73 27.40
C LEU A 6 19.14 -12.52 26.47
N LEU A 7 20.10 -11.60 26.64
CA LEU A 7 20.25 -10.42 25.80
C LEU A 7 20.60 -10.79 24.34
N LEU A 8 21.46 -11.78 24.14
CA LEU A 8 21.79 -12.28 22.81
C LEU A 8 20.58 -12.91 22.11
N VAL A 9 19.81 -13.73 22.82
CA VAL A 9 18.56 -14.32 22.28
C VAL A 9 17.56 -13.22 21.93
N LEU A 10 17.37 -12.23 22.80
CA LEU A 10 16.46 -11.11 22.54
C LEU A 10 16.90 -10.28 21.33
N GLY A 11 18.20 -9.97 21.21
CA GLY A 11 18.74 -9.27 20.06
C GLY A 11 18.54 -10.03 18.74
N LEU A 12 18.74 -11.35 18.77
CA LEU A 12 18.50 -12.22 17.62
C LEU A 12 17.01 -12.26 17.24
N LEU A 13 16.11 -12.34 18.22
CA LEU A 13 14.67 -12.25 17.99
C LEU A 13 14.30 -10.90 17.35
N ILE A 14 14.78 -9.78 17.88
CA ILE A 14 14.51 -8.45 17.30
C ILE A 14 15.00 -8.38 15.85
N ALA A 15 16.19 -8.89 15.54
CA ALA A 15 16.71 -8.93 14.18
C ALA A 15 15.84 -9.79 13.23
N LEU A 16 15.27 -10.90 13.72
CA LEU A 16 14.32 -11.71 12.94
C LEU A 16 12.99 -10.97 12.71
N PHE A 17 12.57 -10.09 13.61
CA PHE A 17 11.34 -9.31 13.49
C PHE A 17 11.54 -7.92 12.87
N ALA A 18 12.78 -7.49 12.60
CA ALA A 18 13.09 -6.24 11.95
C ALA A 18 12.71 -6.32 10.46
N GLY A 19 11.42 -6.19 10.17
CA GLY A 19 10.93 -6.05 8.80
C GLY A 19 11.47 -4.77 8.17
N SER A 20 12.02 -4.87 6.97
CA SER A 20 12.38 -3.73 6.14
C SER A 20 11.12 -3.07 5.56
N SER A 21 10.90 -1.79 5.85
CA SER A 21 9.85 -1.00 5.19
C SER A 21 10.39 -0.42 3.88
N GLU A 22 10.18 -1.11 2.77
CA GLU A 22 10.45 -0.56 1.45
C GLU A 22 9.29 0.35 1.03
N GLY A 23 9.50 1.67 1.14
CA GLY A 23 8.58 2.65 0.57
C GLY A 23 8.43 2.42 -0.94
N SER A 24 7.19 2.24 -1.40
CA SER A 24 6.86 2.05 -2.81
C SER A 24 6.93 3.41 -3.53
N TYR A 25 7.97 3.67 -4.32
CA TYR A 25 8.05 4.90 -5.11
C TYR A 25 7.01 4.88 -6.25
N CYS A 26 6.14 5.89 -6.29
CA CYS A 26 5.14 6.02 -7.35
C CYS A 26 4.96 7.49 -7.79
N PRO A 27 5.61 7.92 -8.89
CA PRO A 27 5.51 9.29 -9.37
C PRO A 27 4.24 9.46 -10.21
N CYS A 28 3.17 9.97 -9.61
CA CYS A 28 2.01 10.46 -10.35
C CYS A 28 2.02 11.98 -10.39
N ASP A 29 1.70 12.54 -11.56
CA ASP A 29 1.39 13.96 -11.62
C ASP A 29 0.04 14.20 -10.94
N LEU A 30 0.08 14.92 -9.81
CA LEU A 30 -1.10 15.29 -9.03
C LEU A 30 -1.90 16.43 -9.68
N LYS A 31 -1.30 17.18 -10.61
CA LYS A 31 -1.92 18.37 -11.22
C LYS A 31 -2.77 18.03 -12.43
N THR A 32 -2.50 16.93 -13.12
CA THR A 32 -3.34 16.46 -14.20
C THR A 32 -4.67 15.99 -13.63
N LYS A 33 -5.76 16.73 -13.92
CA LYS A 33 -7.13 16.23 -13.77
C LYS A 33 -7.28 15.02 -14.70
N GLY A 34 -6.97 13.84 -14.19
CA GLY A 34 -7.27 12.59 -14.88
C GLY A 34 -8.72 12.19 -14.70
N THR A 35 -9.13 11.13 -15.39
CA THR A 35 -10.40 10.47 -15.13
C THR A 35 -10.33 9.82 -13.74
N GLN A 36 -11.17 10.29 -12.82
CA GLN A 36 -11.33 9.67 -11.51
C GLN A 36 -11.81 8.23 -11.68
N VAL A 37 -11.37 7.34 -10.79
CA VAL A 37 -11.84 5.94 -10.77
C VAL A 37 -12.19 5.54 -9.35
N CYS A 38 -13.22 4.71 -9.22
CA CYS A 38 -13.62 4.16 -7.95
C CYS A 38 -13.02 2.77 -7.77
N GLY A 39 -12.22 2.56 -6.73
CA GLY A 39 -11.69 1.25 -6.38
C GLY A 39 -12.74 0.32 -5.74
N SER A 40 -12.47 -0.97 -5.78
CA SER A 40 -13.26 -2.02 -5.11
C SER A 40 -13.24 -1.89 -3.58
N ASN A 41 -12.30 -1.12 -3.04
CA ASN A 41 -12.23 -0.72 -1.64
C ASN A 41 -13.10 0.50 -1.29
N GLY A 42 -13.85 1.06 -2.25
CA GLY A 42 -14.70 2.23 -2.03
C GLY A 42 -13.96 3.57 -2.00
N VAL A 43 -12.67 3.59 -2.34
CA VAL A 43 -11.85 4.81 -2.43
C VAL A 43 -11.90 5.37 -3.85
N THR A 44 -12.15 6.67 -3.97
CA THR A 44 -12.00 7.41 -5.23
C THR A 44 -10.53 7.79 -5.42
N PHE A 45 -9.94 7.36 -6.53
CA PHE A 45 -8.60 7.76 -6.96
C PHE A 45 -8.69 8.92 -7.93
N LYS A 46 -7.81 9.92 -7.79
CA LYS A 46 -7.84 11.16 -8.59
C LYS A 46 -7.57 10.91 -10.06
N ASN A 47 -6.74 9.90 -10.34
CA ASN A 47 -6.42 9.46 -11.68
C ASN A 47 -6.04 7.98 -11.68
N ARG A 48 -5.90 7.42 -12.89
CA ARG A 48 -5.53 6.02 -13.10
C ARG A 48 -4.16 5.65 -12.50
N CYS A 49 -3.19 6.57 -12.54
CA CYS A 49 -1.86 6.35 -11.98
C CYS A 49 -1.93 6.07 -10.48
N GLU A 50 -2.65 6.89 -9.72
CA GLU A 50 -2.80 6.74 -8.27
C GLU A 50 -3.49 5.40 -7.89
N PHE A 51 -4.49 5.00 -8.68
CA PHE A 51 -5.13 3.69 -8.55
C PHE A 51 -4.11 2.55 -8.74
N GLU A 52 -3.28 2.61 -9.79
CA GLU A 52 -2.30 1.58 -10.11
C GLU A 52 -1.17 1.50 -9.08
N CYS A 53 -0.75 2.64 -8.52
CA CYS A 53 0.17 2.67 -7.39
C CYS A 53 -0.39 1.88 -6.21
N SER A 54 -1.63 2.19 -5.84
CA SER A 54 -2.30 1.52 -4.72
C SER A 54 -2.55 0.04 -5.02
N GLN A 55 -2.86 -0.31 -6.26
CA GLN A 55 -3.01 -1.69 -6.68
C GLN A 55 -1.70 -2.50 -6.51
N ARG A 56 -0.55 -1.89 -6.82
CA ARG A 56 0.77 -2.51 -6.60
C ARG A 56 1.02 -2.78 -5.11
N ASP A 57 0.66 -1.83 -4.26
CA ASP A 57 0.83 -1.98 -2.82
C ASP A 57 -0.13 -3.04 -2.24
N TYR A 58 -1.37 -3.11 -2.73
CA TYR A 58 -2.28 -4.21 -2.40
C TYR A 58 -1.69 -5.57 -2.81
N LYS A 59 -1.11 -5.66 -4.01
CA LYS A 59 -0.48 -6.89 -4.50
C LYS A 59 0.68 -7.35 -3.63
N LYS A 60 1.53 -6.42 -3.13
CA LYS A 60 2.61 -6.74 -2.17
C LYS A 60 2.08 -7.33 -0.86
N LEU A 61 0.86 -6.97 -0.47
CA LEU A 61 0.18 -7.49 0.72
C LEU A 61 -0.65 -8.76 0.44
N GLY A 62 -0.55 -9.34 -0.76
CA GLY A 62 -1.37 -10.50 -1.15
C GLY A 62 -2.86 -10.20 -1.31
N ARG A 63 -3.22 -8.92 -1.48
CA ARG A 63 -4.59 -8.45 -1.65
C ARG A 63 -4.83 -8.00 -3.09
N THR A 64 -6.09 -7.94 -3.50
CA THR A 64 -6.49 -7.46 -4.82
C THR A 64 -7.28 -6.17 -4.70
N LEU A 65 -6.92 -5.18 -5.53
CA LEU A 65 -7.67 -3.94 -5.72
C LEU A 65 -8.10 -3.86 -7.17
N ASN A 66 -9.41 -3.82 -7.42
CA ASN A 66 -9.97 -3.71 -8.76
C ASN A 66 -10.67 -2.37 -8.93
N ILE A 67 -10.95 -1.97 -10.17
CA ILE A 67 -11.83 -0.84 -10.43
C ILE A 67 -13.26 -1.34 -10.26
N ARG A 68 -14.03 -0.65 -9.42
CA ARG A 68 -15.46 -0.88 -9.23
C ARG A 68 -16.27 -0.20 -10.33
N LYS A 69 -15.91 1.04 -10.67
CA LYS A 69 -16.52 1.82 -11.77
C LYS A 69 -15.62 2.98 -12.17
N ASP A 70 -15.86 3.49 -13.38
CA ASP A 70 -15.35 4.79 -13.79
C ASP A 70 -16.06 5.92 -13.02
N GLY A 71 -15.33 7.00 -12.76
CA GLY A 71 -15.80 8.10 -11.93
C GLY A 71 -15.65 7.84 -10.42
N PRO A 72 -16.04 8.82 -9.59
CA PRO A 72 -15.89 8.76 -8.15
C PRO A 72 -16.90 7.81 -7.50
N CYS A 73 -16.53 7.25 -6.34
CA CYS A 73 -17.34 6.25 -5.66
C CYS A 73 -18.71 6.74 -5.20
N ASN A 74 -18.84 8.02 -4.88
CA ASN A 74 -20.05 8.65 -4.33
C ASN A 74 -21.05 9.14 -5.38
N GLU A 75 -20.68 9.23 -6.66
CA GLU A 75 -21.64 9.58 -7.72
C GLU A 75 -22.54 8.37 -8.01
N THR A 76 -23.84 8.49 -7.82
CA THR A 76 -24.80 7.56 -8.44
C THR A 76 -24.66 7.67 -9.95
N ASN A 77 -24.44 6.55 -10.64
CA ASN A 77 -24.47 6.52 -12.10
C ASN A 77 -25.85 6.96 -12.58
#